data_AF-A0A6C0KCI0-F1
#
_entry.id   AF-A0A6C0KCI0-F1
#
_cell.length_a   1.000
_cell.length_b   1.000
_cell.length_c   1.000
_cell.angle_alpha   90.00
_cell.angle_beta   90.00
_cell.angle_gamma   90.00
#
_symmetry.space_group_name_H-M   'P 1'
#
loop_
_entity.id
_entity.type
_entity.pdbx_description
1 polymer ?
#
loop_
_entity_poly.entity_id
_entity_poly.type
_entity_poly.pdbx_seq_one_letter_code
_entity_poly.pdbx_strand_id
1 'polypeptide(L)'
;MDKNDRYNGAISLIKSQTNYTEEQAKSKLEEWNGNYMNVIKEYLNPNFRNKKKKPEKKSVNEKMMFEIRNFMDTAAKEFKQRKSQEEEKQKYLKTVYNNFLAAKAQYPMCVYSPPNVLSCKTECPNPMCPGELLPNKTYTKMC
;
A
#
# COMPACT_ATOMS: atom_id res chain seq x y z
N MET A 1 -6.67 -19.76 3.70
CA MET A 1 -7.47 -20.28 2.57
C MET A 1 -6.88 -21.61 2.18
N ASP A 2 -7.65 -22.67 2.34
CA ASP A 2 -7.21 -24.04 2.07
C ASP A 2 -6.94 -24.22 0.57
N LYS A 3 -5.90 -24.99 0.22
CA LYS A 3 -5.57 -25.30 -1.18
C LYS A 3 -6.71 -26.09 -1.84
N ASN A 4 -7.43 -26.89 -1.05
CA ASN A 4 -8.54 -27.71 -1.52
C ASN A 4 -9.75 -26.85 -1.95
N ASP A 5 -10.05 -25.79 -1.21
CA ASP A 5 -11.15 -24.86 -1.55
C ASP A 5 -10.91 -24.15 -2.88
N ARG A 6 -9.65 -23.73 -3.12
CA ARG A 6 -9.26 -23.10 -4.40
C ARG A 6 -9.34 -24.08 -5.56
N TYR A 7 -8.98 -25.35 -5.34
CA TYR A 7 -9.04 -26.40 -6.35
C TYR A 7 -10.49 -26.73 -6.75
N ASN A 8 -11.37 -26.88 -5.76
CA ASN A 8 -12.80 -27.13 -6.01
C ASN A 8 -13.48 -25.91 -6.68
N GLY A 9 -13.12 -24.70 -6.27
CA GLY A 9 -13.58 -23.47 -6.92
C GLY A 9 -13.16 -23.38 -8.39
N ALA A 10 -11.92 -23.75 -8.71
CA ALA A 10 -11.41 -23.80 -10.08
C ALA A 10 -12.17 -24.81 -10.95
N ILE A 11 -12.47 -26.00 -10.43
CA ILE A 11 -13.24 -27.03 -11.13
C ILE A 11 -14.67 -26.56 -11.42
N SER A 12 -15.34 -25.93 -10.44
CA SER A 12 -16.68 -25.36 -10.62
C SER A 12 -16.72 -24.31 -11.74
N LEU A 13 -15.70 -23.45 -11.80
CA LEU A 13 -15.56 -22.45 -12.87
C LEU A 13 -15.35 -23.08 -14.25
N ILE A 14 -14.57 -24.16 -14.35
CA ILE A 14 -14.37 -24.87 -15.62
C ILE A 14 -15.68 -25.52 -16.09
N LYS A 15 -16.38 -26.24 -15.21
CA LYS A 15 -17.65 -26.93 -15.55
C LYS A 15 -18.78 -25.97 -15.92
N SER A 16 -18.77 -24.74 -15.41
CA SER A 16 -19.79 -23.73 -15.77
C SER A 16 -19.58 -23.09 -17.14
N GLN A 17 -18.36 -23.17 -17.70
CA GLN A 17 -17.99 -22.54 -18.97
C GLN A 17 -17.65 -23.54 -20.09
N THR A 18 -17.54 -24.82 -19.76
CA THR A 18 -17.15 -25.88 -20.68
C THR A 18 -18.06 -27.09 -20.49
N ASN A 19 -18.03 -28.00 -21.46
CA ASN A 19 -18.81 -29.23 -21.39
C ASN A 19 -18.06 -30.36 -20.69
N TYR A 20 -16.99 -30.04 -19.95
CA TYR A 20 -16.14 -31.03 -19.30
C TYR A 20 -16.83 -31.68 -18.10
N THR A 21 -16.64 -33.00 -17.97
CA THR A 21 -16.97 -33.71 -16.74
C THR A 21 -16.00 -33.30 -15.63
N GLU A 22 -16.35 -33.63 -14.39
CA GLU A 22 -15.50 -33.28 -13.26
C GLU A 22 -14.11 -33.91 -13.33
N GLU A 23 -14.02 -35.14 -13.82
CA GLU A 23 -12.77 -35.86 -14.02
C GLU A 23 -11.92 -35.22 -15.13
N GLN A 24 -12.57 -34.84 -16.24
CA GLN A 24 -11.90 -34.12 -17.34
C GLN A 24 -11.39 -32.74 -16.88
N ALA A 25 -12.20 -32.02 -16.09
CA ALA A 25 -11.79 -30.74 -15.51
C ALA A 25 -10.59 -30.88 -14.57
N LYS A 26 -10.54 -31.93 -13.73
CA LYS A 26 -9.40 -32.25 -12.86
C LYS A 26 -8.14 -32.56 -13.68
N SER A 27 -8.22 -33.49 -14.63
CA SER A 27 -7.10 -33.85 -15.51
C SER A 27 -6.53 -32.64 -16.24
N LYS A 28 -7.41 -31.82 -16.83
CA LYS A 28 -6.98 -30.61 -17.54
C LYS A 28 -6.40 -29.55 -16.60
N LEU A 29 -6.97 -29.40 -15.41
CA LEU A 29 -6.45 -28.46 -14.42
C LEU A 29 -5.05 -28.86 -13.94
N GLU A 30 -4.78 -30.16 -13.81
CA GLU A 30 -3.44 -30.70 -13.52
C GLU A 30 -2.47 -30.48 -14.69
N GLU A 31 -2.88 -30.77 -15.93
CA GLU A 31 -2.10 -30.49 -17.16
C GLU A 31 -1.67 -29.02 -17.26
N TRP A 32 -2.48 -28.11 -16.69
CA TRP A 32 -2.23 -26.67 -16.66
C TRP A 32 -1.70 -26.15 -15.33
N ASN A 33 -1.17 -27.02 -14.46
CA ASN A 33 -0.56 -26.67 -13.17
C ASN A 33 -1.48 -25.78 -12.30
N GLY A 34 -2.78 -26.10 -12.26
CA GLY A 34 -3.78 -25.38 -11.47
C GLY A 34 -4.31 -24.10 -12.13
N ASN A 35 -3.94 -23.80 -13.38
CA ASN A 35 -4.41 -22.61 -14.08
C ASN A 35 -5.71 -22.87 -14.86
N TYR A 36 -6.85 -22.76 -14.18
CA TYR A 36 -8.18 -22.96 -14.77
C TYR A 36 -8.47 -22.02 -15.95
N MET A 37 -7.90 -20.82 -15.96
CA MET A 37 -8.07 -19.87 -17.06
C MET A 37 -7.44 -20.39 -18.35
N ASN A 38 -6.31 -21.10 -18.25
CA ASN A 38 -5.69 -21.73 -19.41
C ASN A 38 -6.48 -22.94 -19.91
N VAL A 39 -7.10 -23.71 -19.00
CA VAL A 39 -8.03 -24.80 -19.38
C VAL A 39 -9.20 -24.25 -20.20
N ILE A 40 -9.84 -23.17 -19.74
CA ILE A 40 -10.95 -22.54 -20.46
C ILE A 40 -10.48 -21.98 -21.80
N LYS A 41 -9.30 -21.35 -21.85
CA LYS A 41 -8.71 -20.85 -23.10
C LYS A 41 -8.38 -21.97 -24.08
N GLU A 42 -7.90 -23.11 -23.60
CA GLU A 42 -7.65 -24.31 -24.42
C GLU A 42 -8.95 -24.83 -25.01
N TYR A 43 -10.01 -24.93 -24.19
CA TYR A 43 -11.32 -25.38 -24.64
C TYR A 43 -11.89 -24.48 -25.75
N LEU A 44 -11.79 -23.16 -25.59
CA LEU A 44 -12.26 -22.19 -26.58
C LEU A 44 -11.38 -22.13 -27.84
N ASN A 45 -10.07 -22.33 -27.69
CA ASN A 45 -9.13 -22.31 -28.78
C ASN A 45 -7.96 -23.26 -28.47
N PRO A 46 -7.97 -24.49 -29.01
CA PRO A 46 -6.92 -25.49 -28.74
C PRO A 46 -5.51 -25.01 -29.09
N ASN A 47 -5.39 -24.08 -30.04
CA ASN A 47 -4.12 -23.51 -30.50
C ASN A 47 -3.75 -22.18 -29.84
N PHE A 48 -4.39 -21.79 -28.73
CA PHE A 48 -4.12 -20.49 -28.10
C PHE A 48 -2.68 -20.32 -27.61
N ARG A 49 -1.98 -21.42 -27.30
CA ARG A 49 -0.53 -21.44 -27.00
C ARG A 49 0.29 -20.87 -28.16
N ASN A 50 -0.17 -21.08 -29.38
CA ASN A 50 0.53 -20.74 -30.62
C ASN A 50 0.16 -19.35 -31.17
N LYS A 51 -0.48 -18.48 -30.36
CA LYS A 51 -0.64 -17.07 -30.75
C LYS A 51 0.73 -16.44 -30.88
N LYS A 52 1.30 -16.48 -32.09
CA LYS A 52 2.45 -15.67 -32.49
C LYS A 52 2.04 -14.23 -32.21
N LYS A 53 2.60 -13.62 -31.15
CA LYS A 53 2.53 -12.18 -30.98
C LYS A 53 3.12 -11.61 -32.26
N LYS A 54 2.27 -11.04 -33.12
CA LYS A 54 2.77 -10.29 -34.27
C LYS A 54 3.72 -9.25 -33.69
N PRO A 55 4.97 -9.13 -34.18
CA PRO A 55 5.81 -8.02 -33.75
C PRO A 55 5.05 -6.76 -34.13
N GLU A 56 4.66 -5.97 -33.12
CA GLU A 56 4.04 -4.67 -33.34
C GLU A 56 5.09 -3.83 -34.09
N LYS A 57 4.93 -3.70 -35.41
CA LYS A 57 5.76 -2.83 -36.25
C LYS A 57 5.38 -1.38 -35.94
N LYS A 58 5.77 -0.90 -34.76
CA LYS A 58 5.67 0.51 -34.41
C LYS A 58 6.73 1.29 -35.17
N SER A 59 6.31 2.37 -35.81
CA SER A 59 7.21 3.39 -36.35
C SER A 59 8.07 4.00 -35.23
N VAL A 60 9.18 4.62 -35.60
CA VAL A 60 10.06 5.31 -34.65
C VAL A 60 9.29 6.37 -33.87
N ASN A 61 8.41 7.11 -34.54
CA ASN A 61 7.59 8.16 -33.92
C ASN A 61 6.59 7.58 -32.91
N GLU A 62 5.94 6.45 -33.22
CA GLU A 62 5.03 5.80 -32.27
C GLU A 62 5.75 5.31 -31.02
N LYS A 63 6.96 4.77 -31.17
CA LYS A 63 7.79 4.38 -30.02
C LYS A 63 8.17 5.59 -29.18
N MET A 64 8.63 6.67 -29.82
CA MET A 64 8.98 7.91 -29.12
C MET A 64 7.78 8.48 -28.34
N MET A 65 6.61 8.55 -28.96
CA MET A 65 5.41 9.05 -28.28
C MET A 65 4.96 8.15 -27.13
N PHE A 66 5.13 6.83 -27.25
CA PHE A 66 4.87 5.89 -26.16
C PHE A 66 5.80 6.14 -24.96
N GLU A 67 7.10 6.31 -25.20
CA GLU A 67 8.07 6.61 -24.14
C GLU A 67 7.79 7.94 -23.46
N ILE A 68 7.49 8.99 -24.24
CA ILE A 68 7.12 10.31 -23.69
C ILE A 68 5.90 10.20 -22.78
N ARG A 69 4.86 9.48 -23.23
CA ARG A 69 3.64 9.28 -22.42
C ARG A 69 3.94 8.53 -21.14
N ASN A 70 4.67 7.42 -21.22
CA ASN A 70 5.01 6.63 -20.05
C ASN A 70 5.80 7.45 -19.02
N PHE A 71 6.75 8.26 -19.50
CA PHE A 71 7.51 9.18 -18.65
C PHE A 71 6.59 10.19 -17.96
N MET A 72 5.73 10.88 -18.70
CA MET A 72 4.81 11.87 -18.15
C MET A 72 3.81 11.25 -17.16
N ASP A 73 3.25 10.09 -17.49
CA ASP A 73 2.30 9.36 -16.64
C ASP A 73 2.96 8.93 -15.32
N THR A 74 4.22 8.50 -15.39
CA THR A 74 5.00 8.13 -14.21
C THR A 74 5.29 9.35 -13.33
N ALA A 75 5.77 10.44 -13.93
CA ALA A 75 6.03 11.68 -13.20
C ALA A 75 4.76 12.25 -12.53
N ALA A 76 3.62 12.22 -13.24
CA ALA A 76 2.34 12.65 -12.70
C ALA A 76 1.87 11.78 -11.53
N LYS A 77 2.00 10.45 -11.65
CA LYS A 77 1.66 9.50 -10.59
C LYS A 77 2.50 9.75 -9.34
N GLU A 78 3.81 9.88 -9.50
CA GLU A 78 4.72 10.12 -8.38
C GLU A 78 4.45 11.48 -7.71
N PHE A 79 4.19 12.53 -8.49
CA PHE A 79 3.83 13.83 -7.95
C PHE A 79 2.57 13.75 -7.09
N LYS A 80 1.52 13.08 -7.59
CA LYS A 80 0.27 12.89 -6.85
C LYS A 80 0.52 12.13 -5.54
N GLN A 81 1.36 11.10 -5.57
CA GLN A 81 1.72 10.32 -4.39
C GLN A 81 2.48 11.16 -3.35
N ARG A 82 3.48 11.95 -3.78
CA ARG A 82 4.21 12.86 -2.88
C ARG A 82 3.27 13.88 -2.24
N LYS A 83 2.39 14.48 -3.04
CA LYS A 83 1.40 15.45 -2.55
C LYS A 83 0.48 14.84 -1.50
N SER A 84 -0.07 13.64 -1.73
CA SER A 84 -0.92 12.98 -0.74
C SER A 84 -0.18 12.62 0.55
N GLN A 85 1.07 12.18 0.45
CA GLN A 85 1.89 11.86 1.63
C GLN A 85 2.20 13.12 2.45
N GLU A 86 2.46 14.25 1.78
CA GLU A 86 2.69 15.52 2.43
C GLU A 86 1.43 16.03 3.14
N GLU A 87 0.27 15.97 2.48
CA GLU A 87 -1.02 16.32 3.08
C GLU A 87 -1.33 15.46 4.31
N GLU A 88 -1.08 14.15 4.24
CA GLU A 88 -1.27 13.23 5.37
C GLU A 88 -0.33 13.56 6.53
N LYS A 89 0.96 13.81 6.25
CA LYS A 89 1.94 14.22 7.25
C LYS A 89 1.53 15.53 7.93
N GLN A 90 1.07 16.52 7.15
CA GLN A 90 0.59 17.79 7.69
C GLN A 90 -0.65 17.61 8.57
N LYS A 91 -1.59 16.76 8.15
CA LYS A 91 -2.78 16.43 8.94
C LYS A 91 -2.40 15.77 10.27
N TYR A 92 -1.51 14.78 10.23
CA TYR A 92 -0.99 14.12 11.43
C TYR A 92 -0.33 15.11 12.39
N LEU A 93 0.58 15.96 11.89
CA LEU A 93 1.25 16.99 12.69
C LEU A 93 0.25 17.96 13.35
N LYS A 94 -0.78 18.40 12.61
CA LYS A 94 -1.86 19.23 13.17
C LYS A 94 -2.61 18.51 14.29
N THR A 95 -2.94 17.22 14.11
CA THR A 95 -3.61 16.43 15.15
C THR A 95 -2.74 16.30 16.40
N VAL A 96 -1.45 15.96 16.24
CA VAL A 96 -0.51 15.87 17.37
C VAL A 96 -0.39 17.21 18.10
N TYR A 97 -0.29 18.31 17.37
CA TYR A 97 -0.23 19.65 17.96
C TYR A 97 -1.51 20.03 18.71
N ASN A 98 -2.68 19.73 18.15
CA ASN A 98 -3.96 19.96 18.82
C ASN A 98 -4.08 19.14 20.12
N ASN A 99 -3.65 17.88 20.10
CA ASN A 99 -3.61 17.03 21.29
C ASN A 99 -2.66 17.62 22.35
N PHE A 100 -1.50 18.13 21.93
CA PHE A 100 -0.57 18.82 22.82
C PHE A 100 -1.21 20.07 23.46
N LEU A 101 -1.91 20.89 22.68
CA LEU A 101 -2.62 22.06 23.19
C LEU A 101 -3.73 21.68 24.18
N ALA A 102 -4.48 20.62 23.89
CA ALA A 102 -5.53 20.11 24.77
C ALA A 102 -4.96 19.61 26.11
N ALA A 103 -3.86 18.85 26.08
CA ALA A 103 -3.16 18.42 27.29
C ALA A 103 -2.63 19.61 28.09
N LYS A 104 -2.03 20.61 27.41
CA LYS A 104 -1.54 21.83 28.05
C LYS A 104 -2.67 22.61 28.75
N ALA A 105 -3.84 22.70 28.14
CA ALA A 105 -4.98 23.40 28.72
C ALA A 105 -5.47 22.79 30.06
N GLN A 106 -5.27 21.48 30.26
CA GLN A 106 -5.59 20.79 31.52
C GLN A 106 -4.62 21.15 32.67
N TYR A 107 -3.41 21.62 32.36
CA TYR A 107 -2.36 21.92 33.33
C TYR A 107 -1.86 23.36 33.20
N PRO A 108 -2.71 24.38 33.45
CA PRO A 108 -2.36 25.79 33.23
C PRO A 108 -1.19 26.29 34.11
N MET A 109 -0.97 25.64 35.25
CA MET A 109 0.12 25.97 36.18
C MET A 109 1.50 25.50 35.69
N CYS A 110 1.56 24.64 34.67
CA CYS A 110 2.80 24.13 34.11
C CYS A 110 3.28 24.97 32.91
N VAL A 111 4.37 25.71 33.10
CA VAL A 111 5.01 26.46 32.01
C VAL A 111 5.89 25.50 31.19
N TYR A 112 5.31 24.91 30.14
CA TYR A 112 6.01 24.08 29.16
C TYR A 112 5.53 24.43 27.75
N SER A 113 6.46 24.83 26.87
CA SER A 113 6.13 25.30 25.52
C SER A 113 7.30 25.13 24.53
N PRO A 114 7.54 23.90 24.06
CA PRO A 114 8.53 23.65 23.01
C PRO A 114 8.19 24.39 21.70
N PRO A 115 9.18 24.83 20.91
CA PRO A 115 10.62 24.65 21.11
C PRO A 115 11.28 25.69 22.03
N ASN A 116 10.58 26.78 22.36
CA ASN A 116 11.17 27.92 23.08
C ASN A 116 11.50 27.59 24.54
N VAL A 117 10.69 26.74 25.18
CA VAL A 117 10.87 26.32 26.56
C VAL A 117 10.86 24.80 26.60
N LEU A 118 12.05 24.21 26.73
CA LEU A 118 12.28 22.76 26.69
C LEU A 118 12.27 22.10 28.08
N SER A 119 12.39 22.90 29.15
CA SER A 119 12.35 22.42 30.53
C SER A 119 11.11 22.92 31.26
N CYS A 120 10.71 22.21 32.30
CA CYS A 120 9.56 22.54 33.14
C CYS A 120 9.83 22.08 34.58
N LYS A 121 9.07 22.60 35.56
CA LYS A 121 9.28 22.23 36.97
C LYS A 121 9.05 20.74 37.19
N THR A 122 9.85 20.11 38.04
CA THR A 122 9.76 18.68 38.43
C THR A 122 8.39 18.31 39.01
N GLU A 123 7.77 19.23 39.75
CA GLU A 123 6.46 19.08 40.39
C GLU A 123 5.28 19.18 39.41
N CYS A 124 5.54 19.45 38.13
CA CYS A 124 4.49 19.59 37.14
C CYS A 124 3.77 18.24 36.88
N PRO A 125 2.44 18.17 37.08
CA PRO A 125 1.67 16.95 36.83
C PRO A 125 1.46 16.66 35.34
N ASN A 126 1.78 17.60 34.43
CA ASN A 126 1.65 17.38 32.99
C ASN A 126 2.55 16.20 32.58
N PRO A 127 1.98 15.10 32.03
CA PRO A 127 2.76 13.92 31.64
C PRO A 127 3.76 14.21 30.51
N MET A 128 3.56 15.27 29.73
CA MET A 128 4.45 15.67 28.64
C MET A 128 5.65 16.51 29.10
N CYS A 129 5.72 16.87 30.38
CA CYS A 129 6.79 17.68 30.94
C CYS A 129 8.01 16.79 31.30
N PRO A 130 9.18 16.96 30.63
CA PRO A 130 10.38 16.19 30.95
C PRO A 130 11.07 16.68 32.24
N GLY A 131 10.58 17.75 32.87
CA GLY A 131 11.23 18.34 34.04
C GLY A 131 12.39 19.26 33.68
N GLU A 132 13.30 19.48 34.63
CA GLU A 132 14.39 20.44 34.49
C GLU A 132 15.55 19.84 33.69
N LEU A 133 16.21 20.68 32.89
CA LEU A 133 17.39 20.28 32.13
C LEU A 133 18.64 20.43 33.00
N LEU A 134 19.27 19.31 33.31
CA LEU A 134 20.49 19.25 34.13
C LEU A 134 21.73 19.65 33.29
N PRO A 135 22.85 20.03 33.95
CA PRO A 135 24.09 20.43 33.26
C PRO A 135 24.68 19.35 32.34
N ASN A 136 24.39 18.07 32.63
CA ASN A 136 24.77 16.92 31.82
C ASN A 136 23.88 16.71 30.58
N LYS A 137 22.98 17.65 30.27
CA LYS A 137 22.00 17.60 29.18
C LYS A 137 20.96 16.48 29.31
N THR A 138 20.72 15.98 30.52
CA THR A 138 19.62 15.05 30.81
C THR A 138 18.48 15.75 31.53
N TYR A 139 17.28 15.23 31.38
CA TYR A 139 16.09 15.74 32.04
C TYR A 139 15.82 15.02 33.36
N THR A 140 15.32 15.74 34.36
CA THR A 140 15.03 15.19 35.70
C THR A 140 13.90 14.15 35.70
N LYS A 141 13.00 14.17 34.72
CA LYS A 141 11.86 13.26 34.60
C LYS A 141 11.79 12.75 33.15
N MET A 142 12.11 11.48 32.92
CA MET A 142 11.80 10.88 31.62
C MET A 142 10.29 10.64 31.56
N CYS A 143 9.62 11.29 30.62
CA CYS A 143 8.22 11.05 30.27
C CYS A 143 8.00 9.64 29.74
#